data_AF-A0A7Y0Q1Y6-F1
#
_entry.id   AF-A0A7Y0Q1Y6-F1
#
_cell.length_a   1.000
_cell.length_b   1.000
_cell.length_c   1.000
_cell.angle_alpha   90.00
_cell.angle_beta   90.00
_cell.angle_gamma   90.00
#
_symmetry.space_group_name_H-M   'P 1'
#
loop_
_entity.id
_entity.type
_entity.pdbx_description
1 polymer ?
#
loop_
_entity_poly.entity_id
_entity_poly.type
_entity_poly.pdbx_seq_one_letter_code
_entity_poly.pdbx_strand_id
1 'polypeptide(L)'
;MGVNAEMPAITPELAQAVTRLGHIRRQMRDLETEEALLREEILSVVEYWPRDVFPLRVGAFEVRVGERKGRIDLTQCLSIMEREHLLAEVPREPVIVSHDGADELRRALTRLDMPESTREALVQAYKAAIDWKPDVSFDVLTRLADEARLSPEEYKSCFKEGKPTVTVLTVR
;
A
#
# COMPACT_ATOMS: atom_id res chain seq x y z
N MET A 1 -18.16 -13.53 -39.34
CA MET A 1 -17.77 -12.22 -39.88
C MET A 1 -17.17 -11.43 -38.73
N GLY A 2 -15.83 -11.36 -38.65
CA GLY A 2 -15.15 -10.61 -37.60
C GLY A 2 -15.15 -9.14 -37.96
N VAL A 3 -15.66 -8.29 -37.06
CA VAL A 3 -15.46 -6.85 -37.16
C VAL A 3 -14.00 -6.60 -36.82
N ASN A 4 -13.16 -6.43 -37.84
CA ASN A 4 -11.86 -5.77 -37.63
C ASN A 4 -12.19 -4.35 -37.18
N ALA A 5 -12.07 -4.10 -35.88
CA ALA A 5 -12.02 -2.74 -35.37
C ALA A 5 -10.68 -2.15 -35.85
N GLU A 6 -10.68 -1.55 -37.04
CA GLU A 6 -9.55 -0.78 -37.52
C GLU A 6 -9.25 0.31 -36.49
N MET A 7 -8.06 0.23 -35.88
CA MET A 7 -7.62 1.24 -34.93
C MET A 7 -7.68 2.61 -35.61
N PRO A 8 -8.31 3.62 -34.98
CA PRO A 8 -8.40 4.94 -35.57
C PRO A 8 -6.99 5.51 -35.83
N ALA A 9 -6.80 6.09 -37.00
CA ALA A 9 -5.52 6.70 -37.36
C ALA A 9 -5.16 7.81 -36.37
N ILE A 10 -3.93 7.80 -35.87
CA ILE A 10 -3.44 8.84 -34.97
C ILE A 10 -3.34 10.14 -35.77
N THR A 11 -4.19 11.11 -35.44
CA THR A 11 -4.13 12.43 -36.08
C THR A 11 -2.92 13.23 -35.57
N PRO A 12 -2.41 14.20 -36.33
CA PRO A 12 -1.33 15.09 -35.88
C PRO A 12 -1.65 15.80 -34.56
N GLU A 13 -2.91 16.17 -34.34
CA GLU A 13 -3.37 16.81 -33.10
C GLU A 13 -3.29 15.85 -31.90
N LEU A 14 -3.65 14.58 -32.10
CA LEU A 14 -3.52 13.55 -31.07
C LEU A 14 -2.05 13.28 -30.75
N ALA A 15 -1.18 13.22 -31.76
CA ALA A 15 0.26 13.08 -31.56
C ALA A 15 0.83 14.26 -30.74
N GLN A 16 0.45 15.49 -31.09
CA GLN A 16 0.86 16.69 -30.36
C GLN A 16 0.35 16.69 -28.90
N ALA A 17 -0.90 16.26 -28.68
CA ALA A 17 -1.47 16.15 -27.34
C ALA A 17 -0.72 15.11 -26.48
N VAL A 18 -0.37 13.96 -27.05
CA VAL A 18 0.44 12.92 -26.36
C VAL A 18 1.83 13.44 -26.01
N THR A 19 2.50 14.14 -26.93
CA THR A 19 3.80 14.78 -26.65
C THR A 19 3.69 15.80 -25.53
N ARG A 20 2.67 16.67 -25.55
CA ARG A 20 2.43 17.66 -24.51
C ARG A 20 2.15 17.00 -23.15
N LEU A 21 1.35 15.94 -23.12
CA LEU A 21 1.11 15.15 -21.91
C LEU A 21 2.41 14.54 -21.36
N GLY A 22 3.28 14.03 -22.23
CA GLY A 22 4.59 13.52 -21.85
C GLY A 22 5.52 14.59 -21.26
N HIS A 23 5.43 15.83 -21.74
CA HIS A 23 6.15 16.96 -21.12
C HIS A 23 5.59 17.34 -19.75
N ILE A 24 4.27 17.46 -19.62
CA ILE A 24 3.61 17.79 -18.35
C ILE A 24 3.95 16.73 -17.29
N ARG A 25 3.91 15.44 -17.64
CA ARG A 25 4.28 14.36 -16.72
C ARG A 25 5.73 14.45 -16.23
N ARG A 26 6.66 14.87 -17.09
CA ARG A 26 8.05 15.10 -16.70
C ARG A 26 8.17 16.28 -15.74
N GLN A 27 7.53 17.40 -16.06
CA GLN A 27 7.52 18.58 -15.18
C GLN A 27 6.91 18.29 -13.81
N MET A 28 5.82 17.51 -13.76
CA MET A 28 5.25 17.07 -12.49
C MET A 28 6.25 16.25 -11.67
N ARG A 29 6.94 15.29 -12.30
CA ARG A 29 7.94 14.47 -11.62
C ARG A 29 9.13 15.30 -11.11
N ASP A 30 9.57 16.28 -11.89
CA ASP A 30 10.65 17.19 -11.49
C ASP A 30 10.22 18.03 -10.27
N LEU A 31 9.00 18.57 -10.28
CA LEU A 31 8.42 19.32 -9.15
C LEU A 31 8.23 18.44 -7.91
N GLU A 32 7.74 17.20 -8.06
CA GLU A 32 7.63 16.23 -6.96
C GLU A 32 9.00 15.92 -6.34
N THR A 33 10.04 15.82 -7.18
CA THR A 33 11.41 15.58 -6.71
C THR A 33 11.94 16.79 -5.96
N GLU A 34 11.75 18.01 -6.48
CA GLU A 34 12.16 19.25 -5.82
C GLU A 34 11.41 19.46 -4.49
N GLU A 35 10.10 19.18 -4.45
CA GLU A 35 9.31 19.20 -3.23
C GLU A 35 9.85 18.22 -2.18
N ALA A 36 10.22 17.00 -2.59
CA ALA A 36 10.82 16.01 -1.69
C ALA A 36 12.16 16.48 -1.11
N LEU A 37 13.02 17.08 -1.93
CA LEU A 37 14.31 17.62 -1.50
C LEU A 37 14.13 18.79 -0.52
N LEU A 38 13.27 19.75 -0.84
CA LEU A 38 12.97 20.88 0.05
C LEU A 38 12.36 20.41 1.38
N ARG A 39 11.48 19.41 1.34
CA ARG A 39 10.91 18.81 2.54
C ARG A 39 11.99 18.19 3.43
N GLU A 40 12.93 17.46 2.84
CA GLU A 40 14.05 16.87 3.58
C GLU A 40 14.94 17.95 4.20
N GLU A 41 15.27 19.00 3.44
CA GLU A 41 16.04 20.14 3.93
C GLU A 41 15.35 20.82 5.11
N ILE A 42 14.05 21.14 5.01
CA ILE A 42 13.30 21.75 6.10
C ILE A 42 13.24 20.82 7.32
N LEU A 43 12.97 19.53 7.12
CA LEU A 43 12.91 18.57 8.22
C LEU A 43 14.26 18.45 8.95
N SER A 44 15.38 18.49 8.23
CA SER A 44 16.72 18.43 8.83
C SER A 44 17.01 19.61 9.77
N VAL A 45 16.45 20.79 9.47
CA VAL A 45 16.58 21.97 10.32
C VAL A 45 15.62 21.93 11.51
N VAL A 46 14.40 21.45 11.26
CA VAL A 46 13.29 21.45 12.20
C VAL A 46 13.37 20.30 13.22
N GLU A 47 14.10 19.22 12.93
CA GLU A 47 14.25 18.06 13.82
C GLU A 47 14.67 18.43 15.25
N TYR A 48 15.43 19.52 15.41
CA TYR A 48 15.95 19.99 16.70
C TYR A 48 15.05 21.01 17.41
N TRP A 49 13.90 21.36 16.83
CA TRP A 49 13.04 22.42 17.37
C TRP A 49 12.07 21.85 18.43
N PRO A 50 11.78 22.60 19.51
CA PRO A 50 10.78 22.20 20.50
C PRO A 50 9.39 22.04 19.86
N ARG A 51 8.62 21.01 20.23
CA ARG A 51 7.32 20.71 19.58
C ARG A 51 6.26 21.79 19.76
N ASP A 52 6.33 22.55 20.85
CA ASP A 52 5.41 23.62 21.22
C ASP A 52 5.54 24.88 20.36
N VAL A 53 6.59 24.99 19.55
CA VAL A 53 6.74 26.12 18.61
C VAL A 53 5.88 25.97 17.35
N PHE A 54 5.27 24.81 17.12
CA PHE A 54 4.39 24.56 15.98
C PHE A 54 2.91 24.78 16.36
N PRO A 55 2.09 25.38 15.47
CA PRO A 55 2.37 25.75 14.09
C PRO A 55 3.23 27.03 13.93
N LEU A 56 4.05 27.08 12.88
CA LEU A 56 4.87 28.25 12.53
C LEU A 56 4.35 28.94 11.26
N ARG A 57 4.38 30.27 11.23
CA ARG A 57 4.16 31.03 10.00
C ARG A 57 5.49 31.40 9.35
N VAL A 58 5.66 31.03 8.09
CA VAL A 58 6.82 31.38 7.26
C VAL A 58 6.32 32.13 6.04
N GLY A 59 6.35 33.47 6.12
CA GLY A 59 5.75 34.33 5.09
C GLY A 59 4.24 34.12 4.98
N ALA A 60 3.77 33.66 3.82
CA ALA A 60 2.36 33.39 3.54
C ALA A 60 1.90 31.97 3.94
N PHE A 61 2.81 31.10 4.36
CA PHE A 61 2.53 29.68 4.61
C PHE A 61 2.51 29.36 6.10
N GLU A 62 1.66 28.41 6.48
CA GLU A 62 1.65 27.82 7.82
C GLU A 62 2.26 26.41 7.78
N VAL A 63 3.26 26.18 8.61
CA VAL A 63 4.01 24.94 8.69
C VAL A 63 3.67 24.22 9.99
N ARG A 64 3.31 22.95 9.89
CA ARG A 64 3.02 22.07 11.03
C ARG A 64 3.88 20.83 10.99
N VAL A 65 4.45 20.47 12.14
CA VAL A 65 5.08 19.17 12.34
C VAL A 65 4.04 18.22 12.91
N GLY A 66 3.92 17.05 12.30
CA GLY A 66 3.10 15.95 12.79
C GLY A 66 3.87 14.64 12.73
N GLU A 67 3.24 13.59 13.24
CA GLU A 67 3.74 12.23 13.11
C GLU A 67 2.77 11.42 12.25
N ARG A 68 3.31 10.66 11.30
CA ARG A 68 2.56 9.65 10.55
C ARG A 68 2.98 8.26 10.98
N LYS A 69 2.08 7.31 10.83
CA LYS A 69 2.38 5.88 10.92
C LYS A 69 3.49 5.53 9.92
N GLY A 70 4.52 4.85 10.40
CA GLY A 70 5.62 4.34 9.60
C GLY A 70 5.13 3.29 8.61
N ARG A 71 5.91 3.11 7.54
CA ARG A 71 5.61 2.07 6.55
C ARG A 71 6.01 0.72 7.12
N ILE A 72 5.08 -0.23 7.16
CA ILE A 72 5.34 -1.58 7.65
C ILE A 72 6.23 -2.33 6.65
N ASP A 73 7.25 -2.99 7.18
CA ASP A 73 8.04 -3.97 6.45
C ASP A 73 7.38 -5.35 6.60
N LEU A 74 6.46 -5.65 5.68
CA LEU A 74 5.63 -6.85 5.77
C LEU A 74 6.48 -8.14 5.86
N THR A 75 7.57 -8.23 5.10
CA THR A 75 8.45 -9.41 5.10
C THR A 75 9.12 -9.60 6.46
N GLN A 76 9.74 -8.53 6.98
CA GLN A 76 10.42 -8.57 8.27
C GLN A 76 9.42 -8.85 9.40
N CYS A 77 8.24 -8.24 9.33
CA CYS A 77 7.20 -8.39 10.33
C CYS A 77 6.67 -9.83 10.38
N LEU A 78 6.39 -10.45 9.23
CA LEU A 78 5.94 -11.84 9.17
C LEU A 78 7.00 -12.80 9.73
N SER A 79 8.28 -12.55 9.46
CA SER A 79 9.39 -13.35 10.01
C SER A 79 9.47 -13.26 11.54
N ILE A 80 9.31 -12.06 12.11
CA ILE A 80 9.26 -11.86 13.56
C ILE A 80 8.04 -12.55 14.16
N MET A 81 6.85 -12.36 13.57
CA MET A 81 5.62 -12.97 14.06
C MET A 81 5.64 -14.50 14.00
N GLU A 82 6.32 -15.09 13.01
CA GLU A 82 6.51 -16.53 12.92
C GLU A 82 7.43 -17.04 14.03
N ARG A 83 8.56 -16.36 14.25
CA ARG A 83 9.55 -16.68 15.30
C ARG A 83 8.96 -16.60 16.70
N GLU A 84 8.18 -15.56 16.97
CA GLU A 84 7.53 -15.34 18.27
C GLU A 84 6.20 -16.08 18.42
N HIS A 85 5.83 -16.92 17.43
CA HIS A 85 4.58 -17.68 17.40
C HIS A 85 3.29 -16.83 17.51
N LEU A 86 3.33 -15.58 17.07
CA LEU A 86 2.24 -14.61 17.15
C LEU A 86 1.28 -14.64 15.94
N LEU A 87 1.64 -15.34 14.86
CA LEU A 87 0.83 -15.38 13.63
C LEU A 87 -0.61 -15.86 13.84
N ALA A 88 -0.86 -16.69 14.85
CA ALA A 88 -2.20 -17.19 15.17
C ALA A 88 -3.10 -16.12 15.84
N GLU A 89 -2.50 -15.08 16.42
CA GLU A 89 -3.18 -13.98 17.12
C GLU A 89 -3.44 -12.78 16.20
N VAL A 90 -2.85 -12.79 15.00
CA VAL A 90 -3.02 -11.75 13.99
C VAL A 90 -4.34 -11.99 13.26
N PRO A 91 -5.25 -10.99 13.19
CA PRO A 91 -6.46 -11.08 12.38
C PRO A 91 -6.12 -11.47 10.95
N ARG A 92 -6.92 -12.32 10.32
CA ARG A 92 -6.72 -12.68 8.93
C ARG A 92 -7.72 -11.94 8.06
N GLU A 93 -7.21 -11.30 7.01
CA GLU A 93 -8.07 -10.67 6.01
C GLU A 93 -8.19 -11.55 4.77
N PRO A 94 -9.39 -11.67 4.19
CA PRO A 94 -9.57 -12.38 2.94
C PRO A 94 -8.91 -11.58 1.82
N VAL A 95 -8.02 -12.22 1.07
CA VAL A 95 -7.38 -11.60 -0.09
C VAL A 95 -8.11 -12.04 -1.34
N ILE A 96 -8.54 -11.06 -2.12
CA ILE A 96 -9.05 -11.33 -3.46
C ILE A 96 -7.88 -11.78 -4.32
N VAL A 97 -7.83 -13.07 -4.61
CA VAL A 97 -7.06 -13.63 -5.71
C VAL A 97 -7.85 -13.32 -6.98
N SER A 98 -7.37 -12.37 -7.80
CA SER A 98 -7.88 -11.97 -9.12
C SER A 98 -9.39 -12.22 -9.40
N HIS A 99 -10.22 -11.18 -9.25
CA HIS A 99 -11.67 -11.26 -9.49
C HIS A 99 -12.05 -11.82 -10.87
N ASP A 100 -11.29 -11.49 -11.91
CA ASP A 100 -11.56 -11.96 -13.27
C ASP A 100 -11.36 -13.48 -13.39
N GLY A 101 -10.30 -14.02 -12.75
CA GLY A 101 -10.01 -15.46 -12.76
C GLY A 101 -10.99 -16.30 -11.95
N ALA A 102 -11.53 -15.74 -10.86
CA ALA A 102 -12.57 -16.37 -10.05
C ALA A 102 -13.89 -16.56 -10.82
N ASP A 103 -14.31 -15.51 -11.54
CA ASP A 103 -15.54 -15.53 -12.33
C ASP A 103 -15.43 -16.39 -13.59
N GLU A 104 -14.25 -16.41 -14.21
CA GLU A 104 -13.97 -17.27 -15.35
C GLU A 104 -14.01 -18.76 -14.97
N LEU A 105 -13.42 -19.13 -13.83
CA LEU A 105 -13.49 -20.49 -13.29
C LEU A 105 -14.92 -20.91 -12.97
N ARG A 106 -15.71 -20.04 -12.33
CA ARG A 106 -17.12 -20.32 -12.02
C ARG A 106 -17.97 -20.57 -13.27
N ARG A 107 -17.74 -19.78 -14.34
CA ARG A 107 -18.40 -19.97 -15.65
C ARG A 107 -17.94 -21.24 -16.35
N ALA A 108 -16.65 -21.59 -16.23
CA ALA A 108 -16.13 -22.84 -16.78
C ALA A 108 -16.75 -24.06 -16.08
N LEU A 109 -16.86 -24.04 -14.75
CA LEU A 109 -17.44 -25.13 -13.95
C LEU A 109 -18.94 -25.36 -14.21
N THR A 110 -19.70 -24.33 -14.59
CA THR A 110 -21.15 -24.45 -14.90
C THR A 110 -21.42 -24.98 -16.31
N ARG A 111 -20.44 -24.89 -17.21
CA ARG A 111 -20.54 -25.39 -18.58
C ARG A 111 -20.07 -26.84 -18.72
N LEU A 112 -19.39 -27.36 -17.70
CA LEU A 112 -18.92 -28.74 -17.66
C LEU A 112 -20.05 -29.64 -17.16
N ASP A 113 -20.32 -30.70 -17.93
CA ASP A 113 -21.30 -31.71 -17.55
C ASP A 113 -20.67 -32.63 -16.51
N MET A 114 -21.04 -32.44 -15.25
CA MET A 114 -20.50 -33.19 -14.12
C MET A 114 -21.55 -33.34 -13.01
N PRO A 115 -21.46 -34.42 -12.19
CA PRO A 115 -22.36 -34.62 -11.06
C PRO A 115 -22.33 -33.45 -10.07
N GLU A 116 -23.48 -33.16 -9.47
CA GLU A 116 -23.66 -32.02 -8.56
C GLU A 116 -22.72 -32.08 -7.35
N SER A 117 -22.50 -33.27 -6.80
CA SER A 117 -21.55 -33.52 -5.71
C SER A 117 -20.09 -33.20 -6.08
N THR A 118 -19.68 -33.45 -7.32
CA THR A 118 -18.33 -33.14 -7.83
C THR A 118 -18.15 -31.63 -8.00
N ARG A 119 -19.20 -30.94 -8.43
CA ARG A 119 -19.22 -29.48 -8.57
C ARG A 119 -19.14 -28.80 -7.21
N GLU A 120 -19.91 -29.26 -6.24
CA GLU A 120 -19.86 -28.76 -4.86
C GLU A 120 -18.47 -28.98 -4.23
N ALA A 121 -17.86 -30.14 -4.44
CA ALA A 121 -16.50 -30.42 -3.99
C ALA A 121 -15.45 -29.49 -4.62
N LEU A 122 -15.57 -29.20 -5.93
CA LEU A 122 -14.69 -28.26 -6.64
C LEU A 122 -14.83 -26.82 -6.17
N VAL A 123 -16.06 -26.38 -5.88
CA VAL A 123 -16.32 -25.04 -5.33
C VAL A 123 -15.79 -24.91 -3.90
N GLN A 124 -15.92 -25.96 -3.07
CA GLN A 124 -15.32 -25.98 -1.74
C GLN A 124 -13.80 -26.02 -1.80
N ALA A 125 -13.21 -26.79 -2.73
CA ALA A 125 -11.77 -26.79 -2.98
C ALA A 125 -11.26 -25.42 -3.45
N TYR A 126 -12.05 -24.71 -4.27
CA TYR A 126 -11.73 -23.35 -4.70
C TYR A 126 -11.86 -22.31 -3.59
N LYS A 127 -12.90 -22.40 -2.75
CA LYS A 127 -13.07 -21.52 -1.58
C LYS A 127 -12.00 -21.75 -0.51
N ALA A 128 -11.50 -22.97 -0.38
CA ALA A 128 -10.29 -23.28 0.38
C ALA A 128 -9.00 -22.77 -0.30
N ALA A 129 -9.07 -22.40 -1.58
CA ALA A 129 -7.97 -21.82 -2.36
C ALA A 129 -8.02 -20.27 -2.45
N ILE A 130 -9.06 -19.61 -1.91
CA ILE A 130 -9.07 -18.15 -1.73
C ILE A 130 -8.28 -17.85 -0.45
N ASP A 131 -7.23 -17.06 -0.60
CA ASP A 131 -6.15 -16.96 0.38
C ASP A 131 -6.51 -16.03 1.55
N TRP A 132 -6.08 -16.42 2.74
CA TRP A 132 -6.27 -15.68 3.98
C TRP A 132 -4.91 -15.29 4.51
N LYS A 133 -4.54 -14.02 4.33
CA LYS A 133 -3.25 -13.53 4.82
C LYS A 133 -3.42 -12.88 6.21
N PRO A 134 -2.39 -12.91 7.06
CA PRO A 134 -2.36 -12.09 8.26
C PRO A 134 -2.47 -10.61 7.90
N ASP A 135 -3.42 -9.89 8.52
CA ASP A 135 -3.55 -8.43 8.47
C ASP A 135 -2.53 -7.83 9.44
N VAL A 136 -1.34 -7.58 8.93
CA VAL A 136 -0.26 -6.92 9.65
C VAL A 136 -0.44 -5.40 9.52
N SER A 137 -1.36 -4.87 10.34
CA SER A 137 -1.62 -3.43 10.42
C SER A 137 -0.85 -2.77 11.56
N PHE A 138 -0.74 -1.43 11.50
CA PHE A 138 -0.05 -0.64 12.52
C PHE A 138 -0.67 -0.88 13.91
N ASP A 139 -2.00 -0.96 13.97
CA ASP A 139 -2.74 -1.07 15.21
C ASP A 139 -2.56 -2.47 15.84
N VAL A 140 -2.45 -3.51 15.02
CA VAL A 140 -2.11 -4.87 15.49
C VAL A 140 -0.70 -4.88 16.08
N LEU A 141 0.28 -4.26 15.41
CA LEU A 141 1.65 -4.21 15.90
C LEU A 141 1.78 -3.43 17.21
N THR A 142 1.12 -2.28 17.30
CA THR A 142 1.10 -1.47 18.51
C THR A 142 0.44 -2.24 19.66
N ARG A 143 -0.70 -2.90 19.41
CA ARG A 143 -1.34 -3.75 20.43
C ARG A 143 -0.41 -4.85 20.94
N LEU A 144 0.26 -5.57 20.04
CA LEU A 144 1.19 -6.64 20.44
C LEU A 144 2.40 -6.11 21.23
N ALA A 145 2.89 -4.91 20.90
CA ALA A 145 3.95 -4.25 21.65
C ALA A 145 3.47 -3.78 23.04
N ASP A 146 2.27 -3.18 23.12
CA ASP A 146 1.67 -2.73 24.39
C ASP A 146 1.36 -3.90 25.33
N GLU A 147 0.99 -5.06 24.78
CA GLU A 147 0.81 -6.32 25.48
C GLU A 147 2.15 -7.02 25.83
N ALA A 148 3.29 -6.39 25.54
CA ALA A 148 4.65 -6.92 25.72
C ALA A 148 4.90 -8.27 25.02
N ARG A 149 4.14 -8.56 23.95
CA ARG A 149 4.32 -9.75 23.09
C ARG A 149 5.44 -9.56 22.08
N LEU A 150 5.76 -8.31 21.75
CA LEU A 150 6.93 -7.93 20.96
C LEU A 150 7.88 -7.12 21.83
N SER A 151 9.18 -7.43 21.78
CA SER A 151 10.18 -6.55 22.38
C SER A 151 10.27 -5.21 21.65
N PRO A 152 10.82 -4.15 22.29
CA PRO A 152 10.97 -2.85 21.65
C PRO A 152 11.79 -2.88 20.35
N GLU A 153 12.78 -3.76 20.25
CA GLU A 153 13.62 -3.92 19.06
C GLU A 153 12.88 -4.63 17.93
N GLU A 154 12.09 -5.65 18.26
CA GLU A 154 11.25 -6.37 17.31
C GLU A 154 10.15 -5.48 16.74
N TYR A 155 9.46 -4.74 17.62
CA TYR A 155 8.44 -3.77 17.20
C TYR A 155 9.02 -2.75 16.22
N LYS A 156 10.19 -2.17 16.51
CA LYS A 156 10.87 -1.24 15.58
C LYS A 156 11.22 -1.92 14.25
N SER A 157 11.71 -3.15 14.30
CA SER A 157 12.11 -3.92 13.12
C SER A 157 10.94 -4.25 12.18
N CYS A 158 9.70 -4.23 12.67
CA CYS A 158 8.51 -4.38 11.83
C CYS A 158 8.25 -3.19 10.88
N PHE A 159 8.97 -2.07 11.01
CA PHE A 159 8.83 -0.89 10.18
C PHE A 159 10.05 -0.66 9.29
N LYS A 160 9.82 -0.14 8.08
CA LYS A 160 10.90 0.31 7.18
C LYS A 160 11.77 1.33 7.91
N GLU A 161 13.08 1.17 7.78
CA GLU A 161 14.10 2.00 8.46
C GLU A 161 14.05 1.96 10.00
N GLY A 162 13.31 1.01 10.61
CA GLY A 162 13.19 0.92 12.06
C GLY A 162 12.37 2.05 12.68
N LYS A 163 11.51 2.72 11.90
CA LYS A 163 10.74 3.92 12.30
C LYS A 163 9.24 3.63 12.39
N PRO A 164 8.70 3.34 13.59
CA PRO A 164 7.26 3.19 13.81
C PRO A 164 6.48 4.46 13.51
N THR A 165 7.05 5.63 13.82
CA THR A 165 6.49 6.93 13.47
C THR A 165 7.50 7.71 12.65
N VAL A 166 7.01 8.48 11.68
CA VAL A 166 7.83 9.35 10.84
C VAL A 166 7.34 10.77 10.99
N THR A 167 8.25 11.68 11.28
CA THR A 167 7.97 13.12 11.33
C THR A 167 7.60 13.62 9.93
N VAL A 168 6.48 14.32 9.84
CA VAL A 168 6.00 14.92 8.58
C VAL A 168 5.76 16.40 8.72
N LEU A 169 6.08 17.11 7.65
CA LEU A 169 5.81 18.51 7.49
C LEU A 169 4.52 18.70 6.67
N THR A 170 3.52 19.35 7.26
CA THR A 170 2.33 19.81 6.54
C THR A 170 2.47 21.31 6.29
N VAL A 171 2.37 21.73 5.04
CA VAL A 171 2.38 23.14 4.63
C VAL A 171 0.96 23.50 4.16
N ARG A 172 0.39 24.57 4.70
CA ARG A 172 -0.93 25.12 4.34
C ARG A 172 -0.83 26.56 3.87
#